data_AF-A0AA35WF46-F1
#
_entry.id   AF-A0AA35WF46-F1
#
_cell.length_a   1.000
_cell.length_b   1.000
_cell.length_c   1.000
_cell.angle_alpha   90.00
_cell.angle_beta   90.00
_cell.angle_gamma   90.00
#
_symmetry.space_group_name_H-M   'P 1'
#
loop_
_entity.id
_entity.type
_entity.pdbx_description
1 polymer ?
#
loop_
_entity_poly.entity_id
_entity_poly.type
_entity_poly.pdbx_seq_one_letter_code
_entity_poly.pdbx_strand_id
1 'polypeptide(L)' 'MDYVAEALVKSVPDLIVEEAVGIMFEAHNSGSAVVIVCLLEQAELYRDRIRGYGLGVDIKRE' A
#
# COMPACT_ATOMS: atom_id res chain seq x y z
N MET A 1 -7.05 -1.48 -12.28
CA MET A 1 -6.74 -0.48 -11.23
C MET A 1 -7.38 -0.90 -9.91
N ASP A 2 -8.63 -1.38 -9.93
CA ASP A 2 -9.34 -1.89 -8.74
C ASP A 2 -8.57 -2.97 -7.96
N TYR A 3 -7.86 -3.86 -8.66
CA TYR A 3 -7.02 -4.90 -8.02
C TYR A 3 -6.00 -4.32 -7.03
N VAL A 4 -5.36 -3.19 -7.37
CA VAL A 4 -4.35 -2.58 -6.50
C VAL A 4 -5.02 -2.01 -5.25
N ALA A 5 -6.13 -1.29 -5.42
CA ALA A 5 -6.87 -0.76 -4.28
C ALA A 5 -7.40 -1.87 -3.36
N GLU A 6 -7.94 -2.95 -3.93
CA GLU A 6 -8.39 -4.12 -3.18
C GLU A 6 -7.25 -4.81 -2.41
N ALA A 7 -6.09 -4.97 -3.05
CA ALA A 7 -4.90 -5.55 -2.41
C ALA A 7 -4.40 -4.69 -1.25
N LEU A 8 -4.46 -3.36 -1.37
CA LEU A 8 -4.09 -2.42 -0.30
C LEU A 8 -5.01 -2.57 0.91
N VAL A 9 -6.33 -2.52 0.71
CA VAL A 9 -7.32 -2.69 1.79
C VAL A 9 -7.19 -4.06 2.47
N LYS A 10 -6.94 -5.13 1.70
CA LYS A 10 -6.73 -6.47 2.26
C LYS A 10 -5.42 -6.61 3.05
N SER A 11 -4.41 -5.81 2.73
CA SER A 11 -3.08 -5.92 3.34
C SER A 11 -2.92 -5.02 4.57
N VAL A 12 -3.54 -3.84 4.53
CA VAL A 12 -3.47 -2.79 5.54
C VAL A 12 -4.87 -2.56 6.13
N PRO A 13 -5.17 -3.11 7.32
CA PRO A 13 -6.51 -3.05 7.92
C PRO A 13 -7.02 -1.63 8.19
N ASP A 14 -6.10 -0.66 8.31
CA ASP A 14 -6.40 0.74 8.62
C ASP A 14 -6.81 1.55 7.37
N LEU A 15 -6.64 1.00 6.16
CA LEU A 15 -7.04 1.68 4.92
C LEU A 15 -8.50 1.42 4.58
N ILE A 16 -9.24 2.50 4.34
CA ILE A 16 -10.55 2.41 3.69
C ILE A 16 -10.40 2.40 2.16
N VAL A 17 -11.46 1.96 1.47
CA VAL A 17 -11.46 1.81 -0.01
C VAL A 17 -11.10 3.13 -0.71
N GLU A 18 -11.63 4.25 -0.21
CA GLU A 18 -11.40 5.58 -0.80
C GLU A 18 -9.92 6.00 -0.73
N GLU A 19 -9.26 5.75 0.40
CA GLU A 19 -7.81 6.00 0.56
C GLU A 19 -6.99 5.11 -0.35
N ALA A 20 -7.33 3.81 -0.41
CA ALA A 20 -6.63 2.85 -1.27
C ALA A 20 -6.75 3.19 -2.76
N VAL A 21 -7.92 3.68 -3.19
CA VAL A 21 -8.11 4.19 -4.56
C VAL A 21 -7.27 5.45 -4.80
N GLY A 22 -7.20 6.37 -3.84
CA GLY A 22 -6.35 7.56 -3.91
C GLY A 22 -4.87 7.21 -4.06
N ILE A 23 -4.35 6.34 -3.20
CA ILE A 23 -2.97 5.85 -3.21
C ILE A 23 -2.66 5.16 -4.54
N MET A 24 -3.55 4.28 -5.01
CA MET A 24 -3.41 3.60 -6.28
C MET A 24 -3.30 4.59 -7.45
N PHE A 25 -4.15 5.62 -7.46
CA PHE A 25 -4.17 6.62 -8.53
C PHE A 25 -2.92 7.51 -8.49
N GLU A 26 -2.48 7.92 -7.31
CA GLU A 26 -1.23 8.66 -7.13
C GLU A 26 -0.02 7.84 -7.60
N ALA A 27 0.07 6.56 -7.18
CA ALA A 27 1.15 5.69 -7.62
C ALA A 27 1.16 5.48 -9.13
N HIS A 28 -0.02 5.41 -9.77
CA HIS A 28 -0.12 5.27 -11.23
C HIS A 28 0.38 6.53 -11.97
N ASN A 29 0.02 7.72 -11.49
CA ASN A 29 0.33 8.97 -12.17
C ASN A 29 1.72 9.50 -11.84
N SER A 30 2.19 9.29 -10.61
CA SER A 30 3.44 9.85 -10.08
C SER A 30 4.58 8.81 -9.99
N GLY A 31 4.27 7.53 -10.25
CA GLY A 31 5.22 6.41 -10.16
C GLY A 31 5.38 5.81 -8.77
N SER A 32 4.94 6.50 -7.71
CA SER A 32 4.93 6.01 -6.32
C SER A 32 3.95 6.80 -5.48
N ALA A 33 3.48 6.21 -4.38
CA ALA A 33 2.65 6.87 -3.36
C ALA A 33 2.98 6.31 -1.98
N VAL A 34 2.69 7.09 -0.93
CA VAL A 34 2.81 6.61 0.46
C VAL A 34 1.56 5.81 0.81
N VAL A 35 1.74 4.55 1.23
CA VAL A 35 0.63 3.69 1.63
C VAL A 35 0.17 4.01 3.05
N ILE A 36 1.10 4.02 4.02
CA ILE A 36 0.83 4.28 5.43
C ILE A 36 2.13 4.64 6.16
N VAL A 37 2.03 5.47 7.20
CA VAL A 37 3.12 5.72 8.16
C VAL A 37 2.82 4.94 9.44
N CYS A 38 3.73 4.04 9.83
CA CYS A 38 3.55 3.15 10.97
C CYS A 38 4.89 2.71 11.56
N LEU A 39 4.85 1.90 12.63
CA LEU A 39 6.06 1.30 13.20
C LEU A 39 6.70 0.30 12.21
N LEU A 40 8.02 0.13 12.29
CA LEU A 40 8.77 -0.73 11.36
C LEU A 40 8.21 -2.16 11.28
N GLU A 41 7.84 -2.76 12.41
CA GLU A 41 7.28 -4.12 12.45
C GLU A 41 5.98 -4.24 11.66
N GLN A 42 5.09 -3.23 11.75
CA GLN A 42 3.86 -3.18 10.96
C GLN A 42 4.16 -2.96 9.48
N ALA A 43 5.11 -2.07 9.17
CA ALA A 43 5.53 -1.80 7.80
C ALA A 43 6.07 -3.05 7.11
N GLU A 44 6.85 -3.88 7.82
CA GLU A 44 7.36 -5.16 7.31
C GLU A 44 6.22 -6.16 7.05
N LEU A 45 5.29 -6.30 8.00
CA LEU A 45 4.11 -7.16 7.84
C LEU A 45 3.26 -6.75 6.63
N TYR A 46 2.98 -5.44 6.49
CA TYR A 46 2.17 -4.91 5.39
C TYR A 46 2.89 -5.06 4.04
N ARG A 47 4.20 -4.78 3.98
CA ARG A 47 5.03 -4.98 2.79
C ARG A 47 4.95 -6.42 2.29
N ASP A 48 5.10 -7.40 3.18
CA ASP A 48 5.11 -8.81 2.81
C ASP A 48 3.73 -9.27 2.31
N ARG A 49 2.64 -8.78 2.93
CA ARG A 49 1.28 -9.00 2.43
C ARG A 49 1.06 -8.41 1.04
N ILE A 50 1.41 -7.15 0.83
CA ILE A 50 1.25 -6.44 -0.45
C ILE A 50 2.07 -7.12 -1.55
N ARG A 51 3.32 -7.54 -1.25
CA ARG A 51 4.16 -8.31 -2.18
C ARG A 51 3.55 -9.66 -2.55
N GLY A 52 2.76 -10.27 -1.67
CA GLY A 52 1.99 -11.48 -1.96
C GLY A 52 0.96 -11.31 -3.10
N TYR A 53 0.52 -10.09 -3.38
CA TYR A 53 -0.33 -9.74 -4.52
C TYR A 53 0.48 -9.36 -5.78
N GLY A 54 1.80 -9.56 -5.77
CA GLY A 54 2.68 -9.20 -6.88
C GLY A 54 2.89 -7.69 -7.06
N LEU A 55 2.60 -6.90 -6.04
CA LEU A 55 2.76 -5.44 -6.08
C LEU A 55 4.15 -5.01 -5.60
N GLY A 56 4.75 -4.05 -6.30
CA GLY A 56 5.98 -3.40 -5.90
C GLY A 56 5.73 -2.45 -4.72
N VAL A 57 6.39 -2.71 -3.59
CA VAL A 57 6.32 -1.88 -2.39
C VAL A 57 7.63 -1.99 -1.60
N ASP A 58 8.03 -0.90 -0.95
CA ASP A 58 9.20 -0.86 -0.09
C ASP A 58 9.00 0.06 1.12
N ILE A 59 9.89 -0.06 2.10
CA ILE A 59 9.85 0.71 3.35
C ILE A 59 10.92 1.79 3.29
N LYS A 60 10.51 3.04 3.51
CA LYS A 60 11.42 4.16 3.71
C LYS A 60 11.49 4.51 5.20
N ARG A 61 12.71 4.62 5.73
CA ARG A 61 12.96 5.13 7.08
C ARG A 61 13.29 6.61 6.96
N GLU A 62 12.64 7.44 7.77
CA GLU A 62 13.01 8.85 7.97
C GLU A 62 13.88 9.00 9.21
#